data_AF-A0A1H8UJU7-F1
#
_entry.id   AF-A0A1H8UJU7-F1
#
_cell.length_a   1.000
_cell.length_b   1.000
_cell.length_c   1.000
_cell.angle_alpha   90.00
_cell.angle_beta   90.00
_cell.angle_gamma   90.00
#
_symmetry.space_group_name_H-M   'P 1'
#
loop_
_entity.id
_entity.type
_entity.pdbx_description
1 polymer ?
#
loop_
_entity_poly.entity_id
_entity_poly.type
_entity_poly.pdbx_seq_one_letter_code
_entity_poly.pdbx_strand_id
1 'polypeptide(L)'
;MSESDPWYKGAKIPTRSDDWEIDWIAHRSIASDETFECEITGRSIPANSPHLLVTIRRKGRLRTQTEEFVVQDEDTLREWVQIQD
;
A
#
# COMPACT_ATOMS: atom_id res chain seq x y z
N MET A 1 11.77 -9.76 -22.77
CA MET A 1 10.78 -10.42 -21.91
C MET A 1 9.97 -9.31 -21.30
N SER A 2 8.66 -9.24 -21.54
CA SER A 2 7.83 -8.25 -20.84
C SER A 2 7.85 -8.65 -19.37
N GLU A 3 8.62 -7.94 -18.55
CA GLU A 3 8.46 -8.02 -17.10
C GLU A 3 7.00 -7.69 -16.83
N SER A 4 6.21 -8.71 -16.50
CA SER A 4 4.84 -8.50 -16.09
C SER A 4 4.88 -7.53 -14.92
N ASP A 5 4.31 -6.33 -15.11
CA ASP A 5 4.20 -5.39 -14.01
C ASP A 5 3.56 -6.11 -12.80
N PRO A 6 4.03 -5.84 -11.57
CA PRO A 6 3.49 -6.49 -10.38
C PRO A 6 1.96 -6.36 -10.31
N TRP A 7 1.28 -7.37 -9.78
CA TRP A 7 -0.18 -7.43 -9.72
C TRP A 7 -0.84 -6.20 -9.07
N TYR A 8 -0.13 -5.54 -8.14
CA TYR A 8 -0.60 -4.38 -7.43
C TYR A 8 -0.45 -3.08 -8.22
N LYS A 9 0.42 -3.02 -9.24
CA LYS A 9 0.76 -1.75 -9.89
C LYS A 9 -0.41 -1.24 -10.72
N GLY A 10 -0.90 -0.05 -10.38
CA GLY A 10 -2.11 0.52 -10.96
C GLY A 10 -3.41 0.06 -10.28
N ALA A 11 -3.36 -0.76 -9.23
CA ALA A 11 -4.55 -1.14 -8.48
C ALA A 11 -5.16 0.07 -7.78
N LYS A 12 -6.49 0.22 -7.88
CA LYS A 12 -7.24 1.30 -7.24
C LYS A 12 -7.34 1.07 -5.74
N ILE A 13 -7.36 2.17 -4.99
CA ILE A 13 -7.51 2.14 -3.53
C ILE A 13 -8.99 2.33 -3.14
N PRO A 14 -9.66 1.34 -2.51
CA PRO A 14 -11.09 1.41 -2.24
C PRO A 14 -11.53 2.57 -1.34
N THR A 15 -10.70 3.00 -0.39
CA THR A 15 -11.03 4.07 0.58
C THR A 15 -10.68 5.46 0.07
N ARG A 16 -10.10 5.58 -1.13
CA ARG A 16 -9.70 6.85 -1.74
C ARG A 16 -10.48 7.08 -3.03
N SER A 17 -10.42 8.31 -3.55
CA SER A 17 -10.98 8.62 -4.86
C SER A 17 -10.36 7.76 -5.97
N ASP A 18 -11.11 7.50 -7.04
CA ASP A 18 -10.72 6.68 -8.21
C ASP A 18 -9.38 7.04 -8.89
N ASP A 19 -8.84 8.23 -8.60
CA ASP A 19 -7.61 8.73 -9.19
C ASP A 19 -6.33 8.24 -8.46
N TRP A 20 -6.48 7.54 -7.34
CA TRP A 20 -5.37 6.99 -6.56
C TRP A 20 -5.10 5.52 -6.92
N GLU A 21 -3.85 5.25 -7.27
CA GLU A 21 -3.37 3.93 -7.65
C GLU A 21 -2.13 3.55 -6.85
N ILE A 22 -1.94 2.26 -6.58
CA ILE A 22 -0.66 1.76 -6.05
C ILE A 22 0.44 1.93 -7.10
N ASP A 23 1.53 2.59 -6.71
CA ASP A 23 2.71 2.78 -7.54
C ASP A 23 3.80 1.77 -7.18
N TRP A 24 4.04 1.60 -5.88
CA TRP A 24 5.17 0.83 -5.35
C TRP A 24 4.86 0.21 -3.98
N ILE A 25 5.49 -0.92 -3.68
CA ILE A 25 5.46 -1.56 -2.36
C ILE A 25 6.89 -1.86 -1.93
N ALA A 26 7.23 -1.52 -0.69
CA ALA A 26 8.49 -1.89 -0.06
C ALA A 26 8.23 -2.76 1.19
N HIS A 27 8.91 -3.90 1.29
CA HIS A 27 8.94 -4.67 2.52
C HIS A 27 9.87 -3.97 3.51
N ARG A 28 9.38 -3.63 4.70
CA ARG A 28 10.13 -2.93 5.74
C ARG A 28 9.99 -3.62 7.09
N SER A 29 11.04 -3.46 7.88
CA SER A 29 11.10 -3.75 9.30
C SER A 29 12.16 -2.82 9.89
N ILE A 30 11.82 -2.08 10.93
CA ILE A 30 12.69 -1.10 11.57
C ILE A 30 13.00 -1.62 12.97
N ALA A 31 14.26 -1.61 13.38
CA ALA A 31 14.66 -1.94 14.75
C ALA A 31 14.24 -0.84 15.73
N SER A 32 12.93 -0.76 15.98
CA SER A 32 12.24 0.17 16.88
C SER A 32 11.16 -0.59 17.64
N ASP A 33 10.89 -0.17 18.87
CA ASP A 33 9.79 -0.70 19.70
C ASP A 33 8.45 0.01 19.42
N GLU A 34 8.43 0.90 18.43
CA GLU A 34 7.22 1.57 17.96
C GLU A 34 6.26 0.59 17.28
N THR A 35 5.00 1.02 17.13
CA THR A 35 3.99 0.31 16.35
C THR A 35 3.44 1.23 15.28
N PHE A 36 3.10 0.66 14.13
CA PHE A 36 2.37 1.32 13.06
C PHE A 36 0.94 0.82 13.04
N GLU A 37 -0.01 1.68 12.68
CA GLU A 37 -1.37 1.22 12.42
C GLU A 37 -1.46 0.72 10.98
N CYS A 38 -2.01 -0.48 10.80
CA CYS A 38 -2.35 -1.02 9.50
C CYS A 38 -3.54 -0.24 8.93
N GLU A 39 -3.36 0.48 7.82
CA GLU A 39 -4.42 1.30 7.21
C GLU A 39 -5.70 0.50 6.88
N ILE A 40 -5.53 -0.79 6.56
CA ILE A 40 -6.61 -1.67 6.10
C ILE A 40 -7.37 -2.28 7.28
N THR A 41 -6.65 -2.74 8.31
CA THR A 41 -7.25 -3.52 9.40
C THR A 41 -7.40 -2.72 10.70
N GLY A 42 -6.79 -1.54 10.80
CA GLY A 42 -6.69 -0.74 12.03
C GLY A 42 -5.85 -1.40 13.14
N ARG A 43 -5.19 -2.52 12.86
CA ARG A 43 -4.37 -3.24 13.86
C ARG A 43 -3.00 -2.59 14.01
N SER A 44 -2.51 -2.56 15.24
CA SER A 44 -1.13 -2.16 15.53
C SER A 44 -0.15 -3.26 15.11
N ILE A 45 0.78 -2.94 14.24
CA ILE A 45 1.88 -3.79 13.77
C ILE A 45 3.18 -3.30 14.42
N PRO A 46 3.96 -4.16 15.09
CA PRO A 46 5.27 -3.77 15.58
C PRO A 46 6.18 -3.31 14.44
N ALA A 47 6.87 -2.19 14.61
CA ALA A 47 7.78 -1.64 13.61
C ALA A 47 8.91 -2.63 13.26
N ASN A 48 9.32 -3.45 14.22
CA ASN A 48 10.34 -4.49 14.05
C ASN A 48 9.85 -5.76 13.34
N SER A 49 8.54 -5.89 13.11
CA SER A 49 7.97 -7.01 12.36
C SER A 49 7.97 -6.69 10.87
N PRO A 50 8.14 -7.69 9.98
CA PRO A 50 7.98 -7.49 8.55
C PRO A 50 6.59 -6.94 8.22
N HIS A 51 6.54 -5.81 7.53
CA HIS A 51 5.33 -5.15 7.06
C HIS A 51 5.57 -4.52 5.68
N LEU A 52 4.48 -4.11 5.04
CA LEU A 52 4.53 -3.42 3.76
C LEU A 52 4.39 -1.91 3.97
N LEU A 53 5.28 -1.14 3.34
CA LEU A 53 5.07 0.27 3.09
C LEU A 53 4.55 0.40 1.65
N VAL A 54 3.29 0.79 1.52
CA VAL A 54 2.59 0.92 0.23
C VAL A 54 2.62 2.38 -0.17
N THR A 55 3.21 2.68 -1.32
CA THR A 55 3.21 4.02 -1.93
C THR A 55 2.11 4.08 -2.98
N ILE A 56 1.19 5.03 -2.81
CA ILE A 56 0.15 5.34 -3.77
C ILE A 56 0.44 6.66 -4.46
N ARG A 57 -0.03 6.79 -5.70
CA ARG A 57 0.11 7.99 -6.49
C ARG A 57 -1.25 8.43 -7.03
N ARG A 58 -1.39 9.75 -7.19
CA ARG A 58 -2.46 10.38 -7.96
C ARG A 58 -1.86 11.30 -8.99
N LYS A 59 -2.20 11.07 -10.25
CA LYS A 59 -1.78 11.91 -11.37
C LYS A 59 -2.75 13.09 -11.51
N GLY A 60 -2.42 14.22 -10.88
CA GLY A 60 -3.13 15.48 -11.11
C GLY A 60 -2.71 16.15 -12.43
N ARG A 61 -3.57 17.03 -12.96
CA ARG A 61 -3.31 17.78 -14.20
C ARG A 61 -2.07 18.68 -14.15
N LEU A 62 -1.68 19.12 -12.95
CA LEU A 62 -0.55 20.03 -12.72
C LEU A 62 0.58 19.43 -11.90
N ARG A 63 0.28 18.48 -11.00
CA ARG A 63 1.26 17.82 -10.13
C ARG A 63 0.82 16.39 -9.82
N THR A 64 1.79 15.50 -9.78
CA THR A 64 1.63 14.17 -9.18
C THR A 64 1.69 14.29 -7.67
N GLN A 65 0.74 13.67 -6.98
CA GLN A 65 0.75 13.53 -5.53
C GLN A 65 1.09 12.08 -5.18
N THR A 66 1.81 11.89 -4.08
CA THR A 66 2.17 10.57 -3.57
C THR A 66 1.90 10.51 -2.08
N GLU A 67 1.38 9.39 -1.61
CA GLU A 67 1.17 9.11 -0.19
C GLU A 67 1.66 7.71 0.13
N GLU A 68 1.97 7.47 1.40
CA GLU A 68 2.45 6.18 1.88
C GLU A 68 1.61 5.74 3.09
N PHE A 69 1.32 4.45 3.17
CA PHE A 69 0.68 3.85 4.34
C PHE A 69 1.23 2.45 4.60
N VAL A 70 1.01 1.96 5.81
CA VAL A 70 1.50 0.66 6.26
C VAL A 70 0.40 -0.38 6.14
N VAL A 71 0.78 -1.56 5.64
CA VAL A 71 -0.07 -2.76 5.60
C VAL A 71 0.69 -3.92 6.21
N GLN A 72 -0.05 -4.82 6.86
CA GLN A 72 0.51 -5.98 7.55
C GLN A 72 1.28 -6.90 6.59
N ASP A 73 0.64 -7.31 5.49
CA ASP A 73 1.18 -8.29 4.55
C ASP A 73 0.51 -8.17 3.16
N GLU A 74 1.04 -8.89 2.17
CA GLU A 74 0.55 -8.85 0.79
C GLU A 74 -0.87 -9.42 0.65
N ASP A 75 -1.22 -10.44 1.44
CA ASP A 75 -2.55 -11.05 1.41
C ASP A 75 -3.61 -10.04 1.87
N THR A 76 -3.35 -9.33 2.97
CA THR A 76 -4.21 -8.25 3.46
C THR A 76 -4.39 -7.15 2.41
N LEU A 77 -3.29 -6.75 1.74
CA LEU A 77 -3.37 -5.76 0.67
C LEU A 77 -4.18 -6.26 -0.52
N ARG A 78 -3.96 -7.52 -0.92
CA ARG A 78 -4.63 -8.15 -2.06
C ARG A 78 -6.12 -8.26 -1.84
N GLU A 79 -6.53 -8.80 -0.70
CA GLU A 79 -7.93 -8.91 -0.32
C GLU A 79 -8.58 -7.53 -0.36
N TRP A 80 -7.94 -6.51 0.20
CA TRP A 80 -8.48 -5.16 0.23
C TRP A 80 -8.76 -4.58 -1.16
N VAL A 81 -7.80 -4.68 -2.09
CA VAL A 81 -8.00 -4.15 -3.44
C VAL A 81 -8.90 -5.03 -4.32
N GLN A 82 -9.07 -6.31 -3.96
CA GLN A 82 -9.92 -7.26 -4.69
C GLN A 82 -11.37 -7.32 -4.20
N ILE A 83 -11.73 -6.71 -3.06
CA ILE A 83 -13.12 -6.59 -2.56
C ILE A 83 -14.04 -5.75 -3.50
N GLN A 84 -13.57 -5.37 -4.69
CA GLN A 84 -14.28 -4.57 -5.69
C GLN A 84 -15.27 -5.36 -6.58
N ASP A 85 -15.64 -6.61 -6.23
CA ASP A 85 -16.67 -7.39 -6.95
C ASP A 85 -18.00 -7.46 -6.18
#